data_AF-A0A957AKB6-F1
#
_entry.id   AF-A0A957AKB6-F1
#
_cell.length_a   1.000
_cell.length_b   1.000
_cell.length_c   1.000
_cell.angle_alpha   90.00
_cell.angle_beta   90.00
_cell.angle_gamma   90.00
#
_symmetry.space_group_name_H-M   'P 1'
#
loop_
_entity.id
_entity.type
_entity.pdbx_description
1 polymer ?
#
loop_
_entity_poly.entity_id
_entity_poly.type
_entity_poly.pdbx_seq_one_letter_code
_entity_poly.pdbx_strand_id
1 'polypeptide(L)'
;MSEKDGSWDELVDKLRGSVNDLRGAMGKPVESNPGEEAAAQRLRADLSRLEESASRLRASFASSIDEQKSGLGSEERVKAEETAGQLKDSLQELLGMARGVVTDIKAGAEATYSQSEPELKSAIKSLEEVAASTGAWIKAVIDPKRQSHGRD
;
A
#
# COMPACT_ATOMS: atom_id res chain seq x y z
N MET A 1 16.95 0.83 -23.70
CA MET A 1 15.56 1.11 -23.33
C MET A 1 15.47 0.85 -21.84
N SER A 2 15.43 1.90 -21.01
CA SER A 2 15.26 1.74 -19.56
C SER A 2 13.80 2.00 -19.26
N GLU A 3 13.03 0.92 -19.30
CA GLU A 3 11.62 0.89 -18.93
C GLU A 3 11.50 1.44 -17.51
N LYS A 4 11.07 2.69 -17.42
CA LYS A 4 10.71 3.39 -16.18
C LYS A 4 9.37 2.84 -15.70
N ASP A 5 9.42 1.57 -15.38
CA ASP A 5 8.40 0.84 -14.68
C ASP A 5 8.63 1.17 -13.20
N GLY A 6 7.97 2.23 -12.72
CA GLY A 6 8.19 2.90 -11.42
C GLY A 6 8.97 2.07 -10.41
N SER A 7 10.20 2.52 -10.10
CA SER A 7 11.07 1.85 -9.13
C SER A 7 10.29 1.56 -7.85
N TRP A 8 10.57 0.46 -7.18
CA TRP A 8 9.94 0.11 -5.90
C TRP A 8 9.87 1.28 -4.91
N ASP A 9 10.90 2.12 -4.90
CA ASP A 9 10.98 3.35 -4.12
C ASP A 9 9.88 4.36 -4.50
N GLU A 10 9.59 4.51 -5.79
CA GLU A 10 8.51 5.34 -6.33
C GLU A 10 7.13 4.81 -5.91
N LEU A 11 6.94 3.49 -5.88
CA LEU A 11 5.68 2.89 -5.43
C LEU A 11 5.47 3.12 -3.92
N VAL A 12 6.53 2.99 -3.12
CA VAL A 12 6.48 3.31 -1.68
C VAL A 12 6.21 4.82 -1.47
N ASP A 13 6.83 5.69 -2.25
CA ASP A 13 6.61 7.13 -2.18
C ASP A 13 5.17 7.50 -2.56
N LYS A 14 4.65 6.93 -3.65
CA LYS A 14 3.23 7.06 -4.04
C LYS A 14 2.29 6.57 -2.94
N LEU A 15 2.64 5.48 -2.23
CA LEU A 15 1.81 4.94 -1.16
C LEU A 15 1.76 5.89 0.03
N ARG A 16 2.92 6.45 0.42
CA ARG A 16 2.98 7.51 1.44
C ARG A 16 2.22 8.76 1.00
N GLY A 17 2.30 9.12 -0.28
CA GLY A 17 1.52 10.20 -0.88
C GLY A 17 0.01 9.97 -0.72
N SER A 18 -0.48 8.78 -1.07
CA SER A 18 -1.88 8.40 -0.89
C SER A 18 -2.31 8.42 0.58
N VAL A 19 -1.47 7.94 1.50
CA VAL A 19 -1.70 8.05 2.96
C VAL A 19 -1.84 9.50 3.40
N ASN A 20 -0.95 10.37 2.93
CA ASN A 20 -0.99 11.79 3.28
C ASN A 20 -2.22 12.48 2.68
N ASP A 21 -2.62 12.11 1.47
CA ASP A 21 -3.83 12.64 0.83
C ASP A 21 -5.11 12.17 1.56
N LEU A 22 -5.18 10.89 1.97
CA LEU A 22 -6.24 10.39 2.85
C LEU A 22 -6.30 11.20 4.15
N ARG A 23 -5.17 11.40 4.84
CA ARG A 23 -5.10 12.21 6.06
C ARG A 23 -5.50 13.67 5.83
N GLY A 24 -5.14 14.25 4.69
CA GLY A 24 -5.53 15.61 4.31
C GLY A 24 -7.02 15.73 3.97
N ALA A 25 -7.59 14.71 3.34
CA ALA A 25 -9.02 14.62 3.04
C ALA A 25 -9.85 14.45 4.31
N MET A 26 -9.31 13.76 5.33
CA MET A 26 -9.94 13.66 6.65
C MET A 26 -10.17 15.02 7.35
N GLY A 27 -9.41 16.06 6.99
CA GLY A 27 -9.48 17.36 7.67
C GLY A 27 -10.39 18.40 7.01
N LYS A 28 -11.07 18.08 5.90
CA LYS A 28 -11.81 19.07 5.11
C LYS A 28 -13.31 18.77 5.08
N PRO A 29 -14.16 19.62 5.68
CA PRO A 29 -15.60 19.51 5.52
C PRO A 29 -16.01 19.74 4.06
N VAL A 30 -16.87 18.86 3.53
CA VAL A 30 -17.48 18.98 2.19
C VAL A 30 -18.99 19.07 2.38
N GLU A 31 -19.63 20.01 1.68
CA GLU A 31 -21.06 20.29 1.75
C GLU A 31 -21.92 19.03 1.57
N SER A 32 -22.91 18.86 2.46
CA SER A 32 -23.85 17.73 2.46
C SER A 32 -24.71 17.70 1.20
N ASN A 33 -24.92 16.49 0.67
CA ASN A 33 -25.71 16.27 -0.55
C ASN A 33 -26.62 15.03 -0.38
N PRO A 34 -27.88 15.07 -0.84
CA PRO A 34 -28.82 13.96 -0.67
C PRO A 34 -28.45 12.75 -1.56
N GLY A 35 -27.60 11.90 -1.02
CA GLY A 35 -27.10 10.62 -1.56
C GLY A 35 -26.13 9.91 -0.60
N GLU A 36 -26.04 10.39 0.65
CA GLU A 36 -24.97 10.17 1.63
C GLU A 36 -24.83 8.70 2.08
N GLU A 37 -25.93 7.97 2.30
CA GLU A 37 -25.84 6.60 2.83
C GLU A 37 -25.24 5.61 1.83
N ALA A 38 -25.59 5.71 0.54
CA ALA A 38 -25.04 4.83 -0.48
C ALA A 38 -23.54 5.11 -0.72
N ALA A 39 -23.15 6.38 -0.67
CA ALA A 39 -21.74 6.78 -0.75
C ALA A 39 -20.94 6.31 0.48
N ALA A 40 -21.53 6.39 1.68
CA ALA A 40 -20.89 5.90 2.90
C ALA A 40 -20.73 4.39 2.93
N GLN A 41 -21.75 3.63 2.52
CA GLN A 41 -21.66 2.18 2.41
C GLN A 41 -20.59 1.76 1.39
N ARG A 42 -20.52 2.47 0.26
CA ARG A 42 -19.50 2.22 -0.76
C ARG A 42 -18.10 2.52 -0.23
N LEU A 43 -17.90 3.68 0.39
CA LEU A 43 -16.63 4.06 0.98
C LEU A 43 -16.16 3.04 2.03
N ARG A 44 -17.05 2.58 2.91
CA ARG A 44 -16.73 1.53 3.89
C ARG A 44 -16.32 0.22 3.23
N ALA A 45 -17.03 -0.19 2.18
CA ALA A 45 -16.68 -1.41 1.43
C ALA A 45 -15.31 -1.28 0.75
N ASP A 46 -15.01 -0.12 0.16
CA ASP A 46 -13.71 0.16 -0.46
C ASP A 46 -12.58 0.23 0.59
N LEU A 47 -12.83 0.80 1.77
CA LEU A 47 -11.90 0.81 2.90
C LEU A 47 -11.61 -0.60 3.42
N SER A 48 -12.65 -1.42 3.63
CA SER A 48 -12.47 -2.81 4.06
C SER A 48 -11.67 -3.63 3.04
N ARG A 49 -11.92 -3.44 1.73
CA ARG A 49 -11.13 -4.08 0.67
C ARG A 49 -9.68 -3.60 0.63
N LEU A 50 -9.46 -2.31 0.90
CA LEU A 50 -8.12 -1.73 0.98
C LEU A 50 -7.34 -2.34 2.15
N GLU A 51 -7.95 -2.46 3.32
CA GLU A 51 -7.35 -3.06 4.51
C GLU A 51 -7.04 -4.54 4.31
N GLU A 52 -7.96 -5.30 3.72
CA GLU A 52 -7.73 -6.72 3.43
C GLU A 52 -6.58 -6.89 2.43
N SER A 53 -6.57 -6.11 1.35
CA SER A 53 -5.50 -6.12 0.35
C SER A 53 -4.16 -5.73 0.95
N ALA A 54 -4.13 -4.69 1.79
CA ALA A 54 -2.93 -4.26 2.50
C ALA A 54 -2.40 -5.35 3.44
N SER A 55 -3.28 -6.00 4.20
CA SER A 55 -2.93 -7.08 5.12
C SER A 55 -2.35 -8.30 4.39
N ARG A 56 -2.97 -8.70 3.28
CA ARG A 56 -2.46 -9.78 2.42
C ARG A 56 -1.09 -9.44 1.85
N LEU A 57 -0.93 -8.23 1.31
CA LEU A 57 0.33 -7.78 0.71
C LEU A 57 1.45 -7.72 1.75
N ARG A 58 1.16 -7.25 2.96
CA ARG A 58 2.09 -7.29 4.10
C ARG A 58 2.53 -8.71 4.43
N ALA A 59 1.58 -9.64 4.50
CA ALA A 59 1.90 -11.05 4.77
C ALA A 59 2.78 -11.66 3.68
N SER A 60 2.49 -11.35 2.41
CA SER A 60 3.33 -11.77 1.28
C SER A 60 4.75 -11.20 1.36
N PHE A 61 4.92 -9.91 1.68
CA PHE A 61 6.25 -9.34 1.91
C PHE A 61 6.99 -10.03 3.06
N ALA A 62 6.31 -10.31 4.17
CA ALA A 62 6.91 -10.98 5.32
C ALA A 62 7.36 -12.42 4.97
N SER A 63 6.52 -13.19 4.29
CA SER A 63 6.86 -14.54 3.81
C SER A 63 8.07 -14.51 2.89
N SER A 64 8.09 -13.60 1.90
CA SER A 64 9.23 -13.48 0.98
C SER A 64 10.54 -13.12 1.68
N ILE A 65 10.53 -12.31 2.76
CA ILE A 65 11.75 -12.04 3.54
C ILE A 65 12.23 -13.32 4.24
N ASP A 66 11.32 -14.11 4.81
CA ASP A 66 11.66 -15.34 5.54
C ASP A 66 12.25 -16.40 4.61
N GLU A 67 11.65 -16.56 3.43
CA GLU A 67 12.14 -17.45 2.37
C GLU A 67 13.53 -17.02 1.90
N GLN A 68 13.75 -15.72 1.64
CA GLN A 68 15.06 -15.18 1.24
C GLN A 68 16.15 -15.37 2.30
N LYS A 69 15.81 -15.23 3.59
CA LYS A 69 16.75 -15.45 4.70
C LYS A 69 17.21 -16.90 4.83
N SER A 70 16.40 -17.86 4.40
CA SER A 70 16.76 -19.29 4.46
C SER A 70 17.81 -19.72 3.43
N GLY A 71 18.24 -18.81 2.55
CA GLY A 71 19.34 -19.04 1.60
C GLY A 71 18.85 -19.67 0.31
N LEU A 72 18.72 -18.86 -0.75
CA LEU A 72 18.15 -19.29 -2.03
C LEU A 72 19.22 -19.86 -2.97
N GLY A 73 18.96 -21.05 -3.51
CA GLY A 73 19.58 -21.58 -4.72
C GLY A 73 19.19 -20.81 -5.99
N SER A 74 19.78 -21.20 -7.13
CA SER A 74 19.56 -20.52 -8.42
C SER A 74 18.11 -20.60 -8.94
N GLU A 75 17.38 -21.68 -8.62
CA GLU A 75 15.96 -21.84 -8.98
C GLU A 75 15.07 -20.97 -8.09
N GLU A 76 15.38 -20.87 -6.80
CA GLU A 76 14.66 -19.99 -5.90
C GLU A 76 14.85 -18.48 -6.19
N ARG A 77 15.94 -18.09 -6.87
CA ARG A 77 16.10 -16.71 -7.36
C ARG A 77 15.10 -16.33 -8.45
N VAL A 78 14.82 -17.24 -9.38
CA VAL A 78 13.80 -17.02 -10.42
C VAL A 78 12.42 -16.87 -9.79
N LYS A 79 12.08 -17.76 -8.83
CA LYS A 79 10.83 -17.64 -8.06
C LYS A 79 10.75 -16.32 -7.28
N ALA A 80 11.86 -15.84 -6.74
CA ALA A 80 11.90 -14.56 -6.05
C ALA A 80 11.66 -13.37 -6.99
N GLU A 81 12.18 -13.41 -8.22
CA GLU A 81 11.91 -12.39 -9.24
C GLU A 81 10.45 -12.42 -9.70
N GLU A 82 9.85 -13.59 -9.89
CA GLU A 82 8.41 -13.72 -10.18
C GLU A 82 7.55 -13.20 -9.03
N THR A 83 7.90 -13.55 -7.79
CA THR A 83 7.22 -13.07 -6.58
C THR A 83 7.35 -11.54 -6.45
N ALA A 84 8.52 -10.99 -6.77
CA ALA A 84 8.73 -9.55 -6.81
C ALA A 84 7.80 -8.87 -7.83
N GLY A 85 7.65 -9.44 -9.04
CA GLY A 85 6.69 -8.96 -10.03
C GLY A 85 5.27 -8.92 -9.47
N GLN A 86 4.79 -10.04 -8.91
CA GLN A 86 3.45 -10.14 -8.33
C GLN A 86 3.22 -9.18 -7.16
N LEU A 87 4.23 -8.99 -6.30
CA LEU A 87 4.19 -8.02 -5.20
C LEU A 87 4.10 -6.58 -5.72
N LYS A 88 4.77 -6.29 -6.85
CA LYS A 88 4.75 -4.97 -7.50
C LYS A 88 3.37 -4.67 -8.08
N ASP A 89 2.78 -5.61 -8.82
CA ASP A 89 1.42 -5.51 -9.35
C ASP A 89 0.41 -5.31 -8.21
N SER A 90 0.49 -6.13 -7.16
CA SER A 90 -0.39 -6.01 -5.98
C SER A 90 -0.27 -4.65 -5.28
N LEU A 91 0.94 -4.08 -5.23
CA LEU A 91 1.17 -2.74 -4.67
C LEU A 91 0.58 -1.65 -5.57
N GLN A 92 0.67 -1.80 -6.90
CA GLN A 92 0.04 -0.89 -7.86
C GLN A 92 -1.50 -0.94 -7.78
N GLU A 93 -2.08 -2.12 -7.63
CA GLU A 93 -3.52 -2.28 -7.40
C GLU A 93 -3.96 -1.59 -6.10
N LEU A 94 -3.22 -1.80 -5.00
CA LEU A 94 -3.48 -1.16 -3.70
C LEU A 94 -3.42 0.38 -3.82
N LEU A 95 -2.45 0.91 -4.57
CA LEU A 95 -2.35 2.33 -4.87
C LEU A 95 -3.57 2.84 -5.65
N GLY A 96 -4.05 2.08 -6.63
CA GLY A 96 -5.26 2.39 -7.37
C GLY A 96 -6.47 2.50 -6.45
N MET A 97 -6.65 1.53 -5.56
CA MET A 97 -7.75 1.52 -4.57
C MET A 97 -7.65 2.71 -3.61
N ALA A 98 -6.46 3.00 -3.06
CA ALA A 98 -6.27 4.12 -2.15
C ALA A 98 -6.60 5.47 -2.82
N ARG A 99 -6.23 5.63 -4.09
CA ARG A 99 -6.57 6.84 -4.88
C ARG A 99 -8.05 6.94 -5.19
N GLY A 100 -8.72 5.80 -5.42
CA GLY A 100 -10.18 5.72 -5.54
C GLY A 100 -10.84 6.24 -4.27
N VAL A 101 -10.48 5.67 -3.12
CA VAL A 101 -10.97 6.09 -1.80
C VAL A 101 -10.74 7.58 -1.56
N VAL A 102 -9.56 8.12 -1.86
CA VAL A 102 -9.30 9.58 -1.77
C VAL A 102 -10.28 10.39 -2.62
N THR A 103 -10.55 9.93 -3.83
CA THR A 103 -11.48 10.60 -4.76
C THR A 103 -12.91 10.52 -4.25
N ASP A 104 -13.32 9.36 -3.72
CA ASP A 104 -14.64 9.16 -3.12
C ASP A 104 -14.83 10.01 -1.86
N ILE A 105 -13.80 10.18 -1.02
CA ILE A 105 -13.84 11.10 0.13
C ILE A 105 -13.95 12.56 -0.34
N LYS A 106 -13.18 12.96 -1.36
CA LYS A 106 -13.24 14.32 -1.91
C LYS A 106 -14.58 14.63 -2.58
N ALA A 107 -15.23 13.62 -3.14
CA ALA A 107 -16.56 13.73 -3.75
C ALA A 107 -17.70 13.54 -2.74
N GLY A 108 -17.42 12.94 -1.58
CA GLY A 108 -18.38 12.61 -0.53
C GLY A 108 -18.55 13.73 0.50
N ALA A 109 -19.73 13.76 1.12
CA ALA A 109 -20.12 14.75 2.13
C ALA A 109 -19.56 14.47 3.53
N GLU A 110 -19.58 15.49 4.39
CA GLU A 110 -19.11 15.49 5.79
C GLU A 110 -19.75 14.40 6.69
N ALA A 111 -21.01 14.00 6.43
CA ALA A 111 -21.70 12.96 7.20
C ALA A 111 -21.10 11.56 6.96
N THR A 112 -20.75 11.26 5.70
CA THR A 112 -20.06 10.02 5.31
C THR A 112 -18.67 9.92 5.93
N TYR A 113 -17.99 11.06 6.05
CA TYR A 113 -16.68 11.15 6.68
C TYR A 113 -16.74 10.82 8.18
N SER A 114 -17.64 11.46 8.93
CA SER A 114 -17.77 11.22 10.38
C SER A 114 -18.12 9.77 10.71
N GLN A 115 -18.91 9.12 9.86
CA GLN A 115 -19.29 7.72 10.04
C GLN A 115 -18.18 6.72 9.64
N SER A 116 -17.27 7.11 8.76
CA SER A 116 -16.20 6.23 8.24
C SER A 116 -14.82 6.59 8.80
N GLU A 117 -14.72 7.56 9.71
CA GLU A 117 -13.48 7.98 10.35
C GLU A 117 -12.67 6.83 11.00
N PRO A 118 -13.28 5.89 11.75
CA PRO A 118 -12.52 4.77 12.33
C PRO A 118 -11.90 3.88 11.24
N GLU A 119 -12.70 3.53 10.23
CA GLU A 119 -12.29 2.74 9.08
C GLU A 119 -11.20 3.46 8.28
N LEU A 120 -11.30 4.78 8.09
CA LEU A 120 -10.28 5.60 7.42
C LEU A 120 -8.96 5.59 8.18
N LYS A 121 -8.99 5.75 9.51
CA LYS A 121 -7.80 5.66 10.35
C LYS A 121 -7.15 4.28 10.28
N SER A 122 -7.96 3.23 10.26
CA SER A 122 -7.50 1.85 10.15
C SER A 122 -6.87 1.55 8.79
N ALA A 123 -7.51 2.00 7.71
CA ALA A 123 -7.00 1.91 6.35
C ALA A 123 -5.68 2.67 6.18
N ILE A 124 -5.59 3.90 6.68
CA ILE A 124 -4.35 4.69 6.70
C ILE A 124 -3.22 3.91 7.39
N LYS A 125 -3.49 3.37 8.58
CA LYS A 125 -2.51 2.60 9.33
C LYS A 125 -2.05 1.35 8.56
N SER A 126 -2.98 0.64 7.93
CA SER A 126 -2.68 -0.54 7.11
C SER A 126 -1.77 -0.19 5.92
N LEU A 127 -2.03 0.93 5.24
CA LEU A 127 -1.17 1.42 4.16
C LEU A 127 0.22 1.85 4.66
N GLU A 128 0.32 2.49 5.83
CA GLU A 128 1.60 2.83 6.46
C GLU A 128 2.43 1.58 6.77
N GLU A 129 1.77 0.53 7.27
CA GLU A 129 2.43 -0.75 7.55
C GLU A 129 2.89 -1.45 6.27
N VAL A 130 2.11 -1.42 5.19
CA VAL A 130 2.54 -1.92 3.87
C VAL A 130 3.76 -1.16 3.39
N ALA A 131 3.75 0.17 3.42
CA ALA A 131 4.89 0.99 3.00
C ALA A 131 6.17 0.65 3.77
N ALA A 132 6.05 0.42 5.08
CA ALA A 132 7.15 -0.01 5.92
C ALA A 132 7.64 -1.42 5.57
N SER A 133 6.73 -2.38 5.39
CA SER A 133 7.05 -3.76 5.01
C SER A 133 7.71 -3.86 3.63
N THR A 134 7.19 -3.14 2.64
CA THR A 134 7.81 -3.03 1.31
C THR A 134 9.20 -2.43 1.41
N GLY A 135 9.37 -1.33 2.17
CA GLY A 135 10.68 -0.72 2.40
C GLY A 135 11.70 -1.65 3.06
N ALA A 136 11.25 -2.48 4.01
CA ALA A 136 12.09 -3.49 4.64
C ALA A 136 12.46 -4.63 3.67
N TRP A 137 11.50 -5.09 2.86
CA TRP A 137 11.72 -6.12 1.85
C TRP A 137 12.72 -5.66 0.77
N ILE A 138 12.59 -4.44 0.25
CA ILE A 138 13.55 -3.87 -0.72
C ILE A 138 14.97 -3.89 -0.13
N LYS A 139 15.15 -3.45 1.11
CA LYS A 139 16.46 -3.45 1.78
C LYS A 139 17.03 -4.85 2.00
N ALA A 140 16.17 -5.81 2.32
CA ALA A 140 16.59 -7.18 2.60
C ALA A 140 16.91 -7.99 1.34
N VAL A 141 16.14 -7.78 0.27
CA VAL A 141 16.12 -8.66 -0.92
C VAL A 141 16.80 -8.01 -2.12
N ILE A 142 16.59 -6.70 -2.34
CA ILE A 142 17.13 -5.99 -3.52
C ILE A 142 18.51 -5.35 -3.23
N ASP A 143 18.76 -4.89 -2.01
CA ASP A 143 20.03 -4.22 -1.62
C ASP A 143 20.96 -5.03 -0.67
N PRO A 144 21.12 -6.37 -0.80
CA PRO A 144 21.97 -7.12 0.14
C PRO A 144 23.48 -6.78 0.03
N LYS A 145 23.91 -6.07 -1.03
CA LYS A 145 25.32 -5.74 -1.29
C LYS A 145 25.88 -4.55 -0.50
N ARG A 146 25.05 -3.72 0.17
CA ARG A 146 25.57 -2.64 1.04
C ARG A 146 25.98 -3.10 2.43
N GLN A 147 25.53 -4.27 2.90
CA GLN A 147 25.88 -4.76 4.23
C GLN A 147 27.17 -5.61 4.27
N SER A 148 27.67 -6.08 3.13
CA SER A 148 28.86 -6.93 3.04
C SER A 148 30.17 -6.16 2.79
N HIS A 149 30.14 -4.83 2.63
CA HIS A 149 31.32 -4.02 2.28
C HIS A 149 31.83 -3.10 3.42
N GLY A 150 31.41 -3.36 4.66
CA GLY A 150 31.82 -2.58 5.84
C GLY A 150 32.66 -3.36 6.86
N ARG A 151 33.25 -4.48 6.45
CA ARG A 151 34.06 -5.33 7.32
C ARG A 151 35.28 -5.85 6.56
N ASP A 152 36.15 -4.93 6.18
CA ASP A 152 37.57 -5.19 5.93
C ASP A 152 38.37 -4.27 6.85
#